data_AF-A0A3C0HNA0-F1
#
_entry.id   AF-A0A3C0HNA0-F1
#
_cell.length_a   1.000
_cell.length_b   1.000
_cell.length_c   1.000
_cell.angle_alpha   90.00
_cell.angle_beta   90.00
_cell.angle_gamma   90.00
#
_symmetry.space_group_name_H-M   'P 1'
#
loop_
_entity.id
_entity.type
_entity.pdbx_description
1 polymer ?
#
loop_
_entity_poly.entity_id
_entity_poly.type
_entity_poly.pdbx_seq_one_letter_code
_entity_poly.pdbx_strand_id
1 'polypeptide(L)'
;MRLGSRRRLRWVLAVFGLVGLSATAGFASAVNRTLETDGTVGYYTSVAVGADGNPVISHLDFSNEDLELYVCADATCTTGTNRELETAGSVGWYSSIAIGDDGNPVISHYNATNNDLEL
;
A
#
# COMPACT_ATOMS: atom_id res chain seq x y z
N MET A 1 65.87 8.20 -39.91
CA MET A 1 64.68 9.02 -39.55
C MET A 1 63.46 8.11 -39.70
N ARG A 2 62.57 7.81 -38.75
CA ARG A 2 62.27 8.32 -37.41
C ARG A 2 61.80 7.13 -36.55
N LEU A 3 62.07 7.22 -35.25
CA LEU A 3 61.47 6.47 -34.16
C LEU A 3 59.95 6.71 -34.09
N GLY A 4 59.16 5.74 -33.61
CA GLY A 4 57.72 5.95 -33.43
C GLY A 4 56.94 4.89 -32.64
N SER A 5 57.28 4.74 -31.35
CA SER A 5 56.38 4.49 -30.22
C SER A 5 55.22 3.49 -30.36
N ARG A 6 55.43 2.27 -29.83
CA ARG A 6 54.32 1.40 -29.38
C ARG A 6 53.73 1.98 -28.10
N ARG A 7 52.54 2.59 -28.16
CA ARG A 7 51.80 3.00 -26.97
C ARG A 7 50.90 1.84 -26.50
N ARG A 8 51.40 1.07 -25.53
CA ARG A 8 50.53 0.32 -24.62
C ARG A 8 50.16 1.29 -23.50
N LEU A 9 48.88 1.65 -23.38
CA LEU A 9 48.36 2.18 -22.11
C LEU A 9 47.23 1.26 -21.66
N ARG A 10 47.52 0.59 -20.54
CA ARG A 10 46.61 -0.28 -19.80
C ARG A 10 45.46 0.58 -19.27
N TRP A 11 44.23 0.21 -19.60
CA TRP A 11 43.08 0.70 -18.84
C TRP A 11 43.23 0.20 -17.41
N VAL A 12 43.43 1.14 -16.49
CA VAL A 12 43.37 0.87 -15.06
C VAL A 12 41.91 0.58 -14.74
N LEU A 13 41.61 -0.66 -14.35
CA LEU A 13 40.37 -1.00 -13.66
C LEU A 13 40.39 -0.24 -12.33
N ALA A 14 39.76 0.93 -12.28
CA ALA A 14 39.40 1.56 -11.03
C ALA A 14 38.17 0.81 -10.49
N VAL A 15 38.40 -0.29 -9.79
CA VAL A 15 37.40 -0.85 -8.88
C VAL A 15 37.37 0.09 -7.68
N PHE A 16 36.57 1.16 -7.76
CA PHE A 16 36.15 1.88 -6.57
C PHE A 16 35.35 0.88 -5.73
N GLY A 17 35.89 0.55 -4.56
CA GLY A 17 35.23 -0.34 -3.63
C GLY A 17 33.83 0.19 -3.33
N LEU A 18 32.80 -0.58 -3.69
CA LEU A 18 31.53 -0.47 -3.02
C LEU A 18 31.78 -0.90 -1.57
N VAL A 19 31.98 0.07 -0.68
CA VAL A 19 31.73 -0.15 0.74
C VAL A 19 30.25 -0.49 0.80
N GLY A 20 29.95 -1.78 1.01
CA GLY A 20 28.60 -2.26 1.16
C GLY A 20 27.93 -1.51 2.29
N LEU A 21 27.02 -0.60 1.96
CA LEU A 21 26.06 -0.06 2.90
C LEU A 21 25.09 -1.20 3.21
N SER A 22 25.47 -2.06 4.15
CA SER A 22 24.53 -2.98 4.78
C SER A 22 23.59 -2.11 5.62
N ALA A 23 22.56 -1.57 4.98
CA ALA A 23 21.39 -1.09 5.70
C ALA A 23 20.81 -2.31 6.41
N THR A 24 21.07 -2.43 7.72
CA THR A 24 20.21 -3.24 8.56
C THR A 24 18.87 -2.55 8.50
N ALA A 25 17.99 -3.00 7.61
CA ALA A 25 16.58 -2.68 7.69
C ALA A 25 16.13 -3.20 9.05
N GLY A 26 16.16 -2.32 10.06
CA GLY A 26 15.59 -2.62 11.35
C GLY A 26 14.13 -2.93 11.08
N PHE A 27 13.70 -4.15 11.37
CA PHE A 27 12.28 -4.46 11.33
C PHE A 27 11.62 -3.52 12.33
N ALA A 28 10.82 -2.57 11.85
CA ALA A 28 9.95 -1.82 12.72
C ALA A 28 9.09 -2.83 13.48
N SER A 29 9.00 -2.67 14.80
CA SER A 29 8.12 -3.52 15.61
C SER A 29 6.73 -3.51 15.01
N ALA A 30 6.11 -4.69 14.87
CA ALA A 30 4.70 -4.76 14.52
C ALA A 30 3.90 -3.93 15.53
N VAL A 31 3.04 -3.05 15.01
CA VAL A 31 2.14 -2.21 15.81
C VAL A 31 0.76 -2.83 15.71
N ASN A 32 0.16 -3.15 16.85
CA ASN A 32 -1.26 -3.49 16.92
C ASN A 32 -2.03 -2.24 17.36
N ARG A 33 -3.00 -1.81 16.56
CA ARG A 33 -3.85 -0.66 16.86
C ARG A 33 -5.28 -0.94 16.41
N THR A 34 -6.22 -0.59 17.28
CA THR A 34 -7.64 -0.53 16.95
C THR A 34 -7.95 0.80 16.27
N LEU A 35 -8.51 0.76 15.07
CA LEU A 35 -8.79 1.95 14.24
C LEU A 35 -10.25 2.40 14.32
N GLU A 36 -11.15 1.43 14.51
CA GLU A 36 -12.60 1.62 14.53
C GLU A 36 -13.23 0.66 15.53
N THR A 37 -14.27 1.12 16.22
CA THR A 37 -14.93 0.37 17.29
C THR A 37 -16.44 0.57 17.34
N ASP A 38 -17.00 1.36 16.42
CA ASP A 38 -18.46 1.48 16.35
C ASP A 38 -18.99 0.26 15.60
N GLY A 39 -19.95 -0.45 16.18
CA GLY A 39 -20.47 -1.69 15.60
C GLY A 39 -19.46 -2.86 15.47
N THR A 40 -19.78 -3.74 14.53
CA THR A 40 -19.06 -4.97 14.17
C THR A 40 -18.37 -4.77 12.83
N VAL A 41 -17.20 -4.14 12.89
CA VAL A 41 -16.45 -3.66 11.73
C VAL A 41 -15.25 -4.55 11.37
N GLY A 42 -14.63 -4.25 10.22
CA GLY A 42 -13.36 -4.84 9.79
C GLY A 42 -13.49 -6.16 9.02
N TYR A 43 -14.70 -6.56 8.62
CA TYR A 43 -14.91 -7.79 7.86
C TYR A 43 -14.34 -7.65 6.45
N TYR A 44 -13.84 -8.76 5.90
CA TYR A 44 -13.31 -8.84 4.52
C TYR A 44 -12.34 -7.72 4.14
N THR A 45 -11.50 -7.33 5.10
CA THR A 45 -10.63 -6.17 4.94
C THR A 45 -9.50 -6.40 3.92
N SER A 46 -9.13 -5.34 3.22
CA SER A 46 -7.97 -5.28 2.35
C SER A 46 -7.24 -3.95 2.56
N VAL A 47 -5.93 -3.94 2.34
CA VAL A 47 -5.07 -2.77 2.58
C VAL A 47 -4.18 -2.50 1.39
N ALA A 48 -4.05 -1.23 1.02
CA ALA A 48 -3.05 -0.75 0.09
C ALA A 48 -2.31 0.46 0.68
N VAL A 49 -1.10 0.72 0.20
CA VAL A 49 -0.29 1.87 0.63
C VAL A 49 0.07 2.69 -0.60
N GLY A 50 -0.31 3.97 -0.57
CA GLY A 50 -0.02 4.91 -1.65
C GLY A 50 1.45 5.35 -1.67
N ALA A 51 1.79 6.13 -2.70
CA ALA A 51 3.13 6.72 -2.82
C ALA A 51 3.45 7.73 -1.70
N ASP A 52 2.43 8.25 -1.00
CA ASP A 52 2.55 9.08 0.19
C ASP A 52 2.94 8.28 1.45
N GLY A 53 2.92 6.95 1.36
CA GLY A 53 3.26 6.04 2.44
C GLY A 53 2.13 5.82 3.44
N ASN A 54 0.95 6.40 3.23
CA ASN A 54 -0.19 6.24 4.14
C ASN A 54 -1.06 5.05 3.72
N PRO A 55 -1.42 4.16 4.65
CA PRO A 55 -2.34 3.07 4.33
C PRO A 55 -3.77 3.56 4.09
N VAL A 56 -4.46 2.85 3.20
CA VAL A 56 -5.92 2.90 3.05
C VAL A 56 -6.46 1.49 3.19
N ILE A 57 -7.55 1.34 3.92
CA ILE A 57 -8.06 0.03 4.34
C ILE A 57 -9.54 -0.05 3.99
N SER A 58 -9.88 -0.86 2.98
CA SER A 58 -11.27 -1.19 2.68
C SER A 58 -11.76 -2.26 3.66
N HIS A 59 -13.01 -2.16 4.09
CA HIS A 59 -13.63 -3.18 4.91
C HIS A 59 -15.16 -3.10 4.87
N LEU A 60 -15.80 -4.18 5.31
CA LEU A 60 -17.24 -4.24 5.55
C LEU A 60 -17.53 -3.87 7.01
N ASP A 61 -18.37 -2.87 7.23
CA ASP A 61 -19.10 -2.74 8.49
C ASP A 61 -20.28 -3.72 8.45
N PHE A 62 -20.16 -4.82 9.16
CA PHE A 62 -21.18 -5.86 9.18
C PHE A 62 -22.44 -5.43 9.96
N SER A 63 -22.37 -4.40 10.80
CA SER A 63 -23.55 -3.91 11.53
C SER A 63 -24.48 -3.10 10.64
N ASN A 64 -23.92 -2.33 9.71
CA ASN A 64 -24.67 -1.53 8.76
C ASN A 64 -24.81 -2.22 7.39
N GLU A 65 -23.96 -3.22 7.13
CA GLU A 65 -23.78 -3.92 5.86
C GLU A 65 -23.17 -3.05 4.74
N ASP A 66 -22.35 -2.07 5.15
CA ASP A 66 -21.80 -1.01 4.30
C ASP A 66 -20.34 -1.29 3.88
N LEU A 67 -19.97 -0.83 2.70
CA LEU A 67 -18.56 -0.76 2.28
C LEU A 67 -17.97 0.54 2.80
N GLU A 68 -16.89 0.41 3.57
CA GLU A 68 -16.21 1.53 4.18
C GLU A 68 -14.71 1.56 3.86
N LEU A 69 -14.12 2.75 3.97
CA LEU A 69 -12.71 3.01 3.71
C LEU A 69 -12.10 3.82 4.86
N TYR A 70 -11.22 3.16 5.61
CA TYR A 70 -10.40 3.84 6.60
C TYR A 70 -9.15 4.44 5.93
N VAL A 71 -9.02 5.76 5.98
CA VAL A 71 -7.88 6.51 5.42
C VAL A 71 -6.96 6.94 6.56
N CYS A 72 -5.77 6.36 6.62
CA CYS A 72 -4.77 6.73 7.62
C CYS A 72 -4.17 8.10 7.31
N ALA A 73 -3.95 8.92 8.35
CA ALA A 73 -3.32 10.23 8.21
C ALA A 73 -1.77 10.18 8.27
N ASP A 74 -1.21 9.02 8.63
CA ASP A 74 0.23 8.79 8.71
C ASP A 74 0.58 7.33 8.36
N ALA A 75 1.86 7.10 8.05
CA ALA A 75 2.39 5.80 7.61
C ALA A 75 2.24 4.68 8.65
N THR A 76 2.07 5.03 9.92
CA THR A 76 1.83 4.05 11.00
C THR A 76 0.37 3.94 11.37
N CYS A 77 -0.52 4.68 10.72
CA CYS A 77 -1.95 4.80 11.01
C CYS A 77 -2.24 5.13 12.48
N THR A 78 -1.57 6.13 13.07
CA THR A 78 -1.89 6.56 14.45
C THR A 78 -3.22 7.27 14.55
N THR A 79 -3.59 7.96 13.47
CA THR A 79 -4.88 8.62 13.29
C THR A 79 -5.37 8.40 11.87
N GLY A 80 -6.65 8.63 11.64
CA GLY A 80 -7.26 8.47 10.32
C GLY A 80 -8.71 8.90 10.34
N THR A 81 -9.41 8.58 9.26
CA THR A 81 -10.84 8.88 9.10
C THR A 81 -11.49 7.71 8.41
N ASN A 82 -12.55 7.16 9.02
CA ASN A 82 -13.40 6.21 8.34
C ASN A 82 -14.38 6.93 7.40
N ARG A 83 -14.70 6.31 6.27
CA ARG A 83 -15.59 6.86 5.25
C ARG A 83 -16.51 5.77 4.74
N GLU A 84 -17.81 5.98 4.89
CA GLU A 84 -18.84 5.25 4.18
C GLU A 84 -18.70 5.52 2.67
N LEU A 85 -18.53 4.47 1.87
CA LEU A 85 -18.44 4.57 0.41
C LEU A 85 -19.75 4.15 -0.25
N GLU A 86 -20.34 3.07 0.24
CA GLU A 86 -21.60 2.56 -0.25
C GLU A 86 -22.42 2.01 0.91
N THR A 87 -23.66 2.51 1.04
CA THR A 87 -24.54 2.23 2.18
C THR A 87 -25.91 1.69 1.75
N ALA A 88 -26.07 1.38 0.46
CA ALA A 88 -27.34 0.95 -0.10
C ALA A 88 -27.40 -0.57 -0.18
N GLY A 89 -27.92 -1.20 0.88
CA GLY A 89 -28.07 -2.65 0.96
C GLY A 89 -26.80 -3.32 1.50
N SER A 90 -26.71 -4.64 1.30
CA SER A 90 -25.58 -5.48 1.73
C SER A 90 -24.44 -5.47 0.70
N VAL A 91 -23.40 -4.68 0.97
CA VAL A 91 -22.30 -4.39 0.03
C VAL A 91 -20.94 -4.63 0.70
N GLY A 92 -19.84 -4.38 0.01
CA GLY A 92 -18.48 -4.48 0.56
C GLY A 92 -17.93 -5.89 0.86
N TRP A 93 -18.66 -6.96 0.54
CA TRP A 93 -18.22 -8.33 0.79
C TRP A 93 -16.97 -8.67 -0.02
N TYR A 94 -16.03 -9.40 0.59
CA TYR A 94 -14.79 -9.85 -0.06
C TYR A 94 -13.99 -8.71 -0.73
N SER A 95 -13.96 -7.53 -0.10
CA SER A 95 -13.31 -6.33 -0.67
C SER A 95 -11.84 -6.56 -1.04
N SER A 96 -11.41 -5.94 -2.13
CA SER A 96 -10.02 -5.89 -2.55
C SER A 96 -9.69 -4.49 -3.05
N ILE A 97 -8.60 -3.92 -2.56
CA ILE A 97 -8.18 -2.55 -2.86
C ILE A 97 -6.81 -2.51 -3.54
N ALA A 98 -6.66 -1.62 -4.51
CA ALA A 98 -5.39 -1.26 -5.12
C ALA A 98 -5.29 0.27 -5.25
N ILE A 99 -4.07 0.79 -5.38
CA ILE A 99 -3.85 2.21 -5.71
C ILE A 99 -3.60 2.32 -7.22
N GLY A 100 -4.39 3.14 -7.90
CA GLY A 100 -4.21 3.46 -9.30
C GLY A 100 -2.97 4.34 -9.53
N ASP A 101 -2.54 4.41 -10.79
CA ASP A 101 -1.40 5.25 -11.19
C ASP A 101 -1.63 6.76 -10.96
N ASP A 102 -2.89 7.17 -10.80
CA ASP A 102 -3.31 8.52 -10.42
C ASP A 102 -3.22 8.79 -8.91
N GLY A 103 -2.87 7.78 -8.13
CA GLY A 103 -2.79 7.83 -6.67
C GLY A 103 -4.12 7.59 -5.95
N ASN A 104 -5.21 7.30 -6.67
CA ASN A 104 -6.51 7.06 -6.05
C ASN A 104 -6.74 5.56 -5.77
N PRO A 105 -7.41 5.20 -4.66
CA PRO A 105 -7.79 3.83 -4.41
C PRO A 105 -8.90 3.37 -5.38
N VAL A 106 -8.82 2.11 -5.79
CA VAL A 106 -9.85 1.38 -6.56
C VAL A 106 -10.22 0.14 -5.76
N ILE A 107 -11.52 -0.09 -5.54
CA ILE A 107 -12.01 -1.13 -4.62
C ILE A 107 -13.01 -2.03 -5.33
N SER A 108 -12.62 -3.26 -5.64
CA SER A 108 -13.58 -4.26 -6.10
C SER A 108 -14.25 -4.95 -4.92
N HIS A 109 -15.55 -5.20 -4.99
CA HIS A 109 -16.28 -5.92 -3.95
C HIS A 109 -17.52 -6.66 -4.46
N TYR A 110 -18.02 -7.61 -3.69
CA TYR A 110 -19.26 -8.33 -3.96
C TYR A 110 -20.45 -7.62 -3.31
N ASN A 111 -21.44 -7.26 -4.11
CA ASN A 111 -22.72 -6.73 -3.65
C ASN A 111 -23.68 -7.91 -3.46
N ALA A 112 -23.96 -8.25 -2.19
CA ALA A 112 -24.80 -9.38 -1.84
C ALA A 112 -26.29 -9.10 -2.05
N THR A 113 -26.68 -7.83 -2.19
CA THR A 113 -28.07 -7.44 -2.50
C THR A 113 -28.40 -7.75 -3.95
N ASN A 114 -27.52 -7.36 -4.86
CA ASN A 114 -27.71 -7.50 -6.30
C ASN A 114 -27.11 -8.81 -6.84
N ASN A 115 -26.23 -9.47 -6.08
CA ASN A 115 -25.48 -10.66 -6.45
C ASN A 115 -24.50 -10.42 -7.62
N ASP A 116 -23.81 -9.28 -7.61
CA ASP A 116 -22.85 -8.87 -8.63
C ASP A 116 -21.54 -8.32 -8.04
N LEU A 117 -20.61 -8.01 -8.94
CA LEU A 117 -19.27 -7.49 -8.65
C LEU A 117 -19.24 -6.01 -9.03
N GLU A 118 -18.86 -5.16 -8.09
CA GLU A 118 -18.79 -3.71 -8.24
C GLU A 118 -17.36 -3.19 -8.00
N LEU A 119 -17.07 -1.97 -8.48
CA LEU A 119 -15.80 -1.25 -8.38
C LEU A 119 -15.98 0.13 -7.74
#